data_AF-A0A8H3ASM0-F1
#
_entry.id   AF-A0A8H3ASM0-F1
#
_cell.length_a   1.000
_cell.length_b   1.000
_cell.length_c   1.000
_cell.angle_alpha   90.00
_cell.angle_beta   90.00
_cell.angle_gamma   90.00
#
_symmetry.space_group_name_H-M   'P 1'
#
loop_
_entity.id
_entity.type
_entity.pdbx_description
1 polymer ?
#
loop_
_entity_poly.entity_id
_entity_poly.type
_entity_poly.pdbx_seq_one_letter_code
_entity_poly.pdbx_strand_id
1 'polypeptide(L)'
;MGQKPSHHTPDLDIKLGTYFIIHDCSGKAIQIDSQNYQKITVWDRHAGDNQQWYLQQSGKGYVFKNKQHGYYLGLSLADESPFPVCASPYPASWVVMKQDANAIGEGCARIVSCDETKSRVLSLDSGVLSIGENGDKVRATRFYATRTQQPTNILYSDDTGEELPKQYQIERAQLQQDLADKVAELSKKDRKLSRRIEDLAKRDADIVRMRAELDAKDRGIRSRDQELMTKHQELARKEQELAMKDRELLAKIQEIAELKTLRPRPSIIRRLLQEAEMRSRGSRSRTSSIAQPVSVTYGSEFDFRSQDIEVRSQYSEEDEEMPDGEVANLYARAEKLETILSQKGDDESSHYEY
;
A
#
# COMPACT_ATOMS: atom_id res chain seq x y z
N MET A 1 -44.33 -12.16 -28.29
CA MET A 1 -45.21 -10.99 -28.11
C MET A 1 -44.54 -10.05 -27.11
N GLY A 2 -43.83 -9.04 -27.61
CA GLY A 2 -43.09 -8.10 -26.76
C GLY A 2 -44.06 -7.26 -25.95
N GLN A 3 -43.90 -7.28 -24.62
CA GLN A 3 -44.59 -6.34 -23.75
C GLN A 3 -44.09 -4.94 -24.08
N LYS A 4 -45.00 -4.07 -24.55
CA LYS A 4 -44.69 -2.64 -24.69
C LYS A 4 -44.36 -2.09 -23.30
N PRO A 5 -43.28 -1.31 -23.14
CA PRO A 5 -42.97 -0.67 -21.87
C PRO A 5 -44.13 0.25 -21.51
N SER A 6 -44.69 0.06 -20.32
CA SER A 6 -45.71 0.93 -19.77
C SER A 6 -45.18 2.36 -19.73
N HIS A 7 -45.87 3.28 -20.40
CA HIS A 7 -45.59 4.71 -20.39
C HIS A 7 -45.88 5.26 -18.99
N HIS A 8 -44.92 5.16 -18.07
CA HIS A 8 -45.03 5.76 -16.74
C HIS A 8 -43.74 6.54 -16.50
N THR A 9 -43.84 7.86 -16.52
CA THR A 9 -42.69 8.74 -16.26
C THR A 9 -42.66 9.11 -14.78
N PRO A 10 -41.52 8.94 -14.10
CA PRO A 10 -41.37 9.41 -12.73
C PRO A 10 -41.57 10.93 -12.68
N ASP A 11 -42.33 11.39 -11.70
CA ASP A 11 -42.47 12.81 -11.43
C ASP A 11 -41.26 13.29 -10.63
N LEU A 12 -40.41 14.10 -11.26
CA LEU A 12 -39.21 14.68 -10.65
C LEU A 12 -39.43 16.13 -10.20
N ASP A 13 -40.59 16.74 -10.52
CA ASP A 13 -40.86 18.16 -10.27
C ASP A 13 -41.66 18.39 -8.97
N ILE A 14 -41.85 17.34 -8.15
CA ILE A 14 -42.58 17.45 -6.89
C ILE A 14 -41.78 18.32 -5.93
N LYS A 15 -42.42 19.38 -5.42
CA LYS A 15 -41.84 20.23 -4.38
C LYS A 15 -41.62 19.40 -3.11
N LEU A 16 -40.48 19.58 -2.45
CA LEU A 16 -40.24 18.96 -1.16
C LEU A 16 -41.03 19.72 -0.09
N GLY A 17 -41.68 19.00 0.83
CA GLY A 17 -42.59 19.59 1.79
C GLY A 17 -43.39 18.56 2.57
N THR A 18 -44.38 19.04 3.31
CA THR A 18 -45.29 18.19 4.09
C THR A 18 -46.52 17.86 3.26
N TYR A 19 -46.85 16.58 3.15
CA TYR A 19 -47.96 16.09 2.36
C TYR A 19 -48.87 15.16 3.15
N PHE A 20 -50.14 15.16 2.78
CA PHE A 20 -51.07 14.09 3.13
C PHE A 20 -51.10 13.08 2.00
N ILE A 21 -50.99 11.79 2.35
CA ILE A 21 -51.16 10.70 1.41
C ILE A 21 -52.61 10.23 1.54
N ILE A 22 -53.44 10.54 0.54
CA ILE A 22 -54.89 10.33 0.55
C ILE A 22 -55.25 9.14 -0.35
N HIS A 23 -56.08 8.26 0.16
CA HIS A 23 -56.68 7.21 -0.64
C HIS A 23 -57.79 7.78 -1.53
N ASP A 24 -57.66 7.63 -2.85
CA ASP A 24 -58.53 8.26 -3.86
C ASP A 24 -60.01 7.90 -3.65
N CYS A 25 -60.35 6.62 -3.54
CA CYS A 25 -61.75 6.19 -3.48
C CYS A 25 -62.48 6.54 -2.18
N SER A 26 -61.76 6.69 -1.06
CA SER A 26 -62.37 6.92 0.26
C SER A 26 -62.12 8.31 0.82
N GLY A 27 -61.22 9.09 0.22
CA GLY A 27 -60.78 10.40 0.71
C GLY A 27 -60.04 10.36 2.05
N LYS A 28 -59.71 9.16 2.56
CA LYS A 28 -59.07 8.96 3.86
C LYS A 28 -57.56 9.12 3.78
N ALA A 29 -56.94 9.60 4.85
CA ALA A 29 -55.51 9.81 4.94
C ALA A 29 -54.79 8.57 5.48
N ILE A 30 -53.63 8.27 4.91
CA ILE A 30 -52.70 7.27 5.44
C ILE A 30 -52.02 7.84 6.68
N GLN A 31 -52.02 7.07 7.76
CA GLN A 31 -51.43 7.45 9.05
C GLN A 31 -50.68 6.29 9.71
N ILE A 32 -49.82 6.64 10.66
CA ILE A 32 -49.29 5.67 11.62
C ILE A 32 -50.33 5.49 12.74
N ASP A 33 -50.62 4.22 13.06
CA ASP A 33 -51.55 3.83 14.11
C ASP A 33 -51.03 4.26 15.49
N SER A 34 -51.90 4.84 16.31
CA SER A 34 -51.53 5.41 17.61
C SER A 34 -51.24 4.37 18.69
N GLN A 35 -51.68 3.12 18.50
CA GLN A 35 -51.45 2.02 19.43
C GLN A 35 -50.29 1.13 18.97
N ASN A 36 -50.08 1.03 17.65
CA ASN A 36 -48.99 0.26 17.05
C ASN A 36 -48.22 1.10 16.04
N TYR A 37 -47.09 1.67 16.47
CA TYR A 37 -46.25 2.56 15.67
C TYR A 37 -45.56 1.90 14.46
N GLN A 38 -45.71 0.59 14.26
CA GLN A 38 -45.23 -0.11 13.06
C GLN A 38 -46.34 -0.29 12.01
N LYS A 39 -47.60 -0.11 12.41
CA LYS A 39 -48.77 -0.36 11.57
C LYS A 39 -49.20 0.93 10.86
N ILE A 40 -49.38 0.82 9.55
CA ILE A 40 -49.89 1.91 8.71
C ILE A 40 -51.32 1.61 8.31
N THR A 41 -52.22 2.54 8.62
CA THR A 41 -53.67 2.42 8.37
C THR A 41 -54.20 3.64 7.65
N VAL A 42 -55.38 3.52 7.05
CA VAL A 42 -56.16 4.67 6.58
C VAL A 42 -57.17 5.11 7.63
N TRP A 43 -57.36 6.43 7.73
CA TRP A 43 -58.30 7.02 8.67
C TRP A 43 -58.87 8.33 8.13
N ASP A 44 -60.02 8.76 8.66
CA ASP A 44 -60.57 10.09 8.37
C ASP A 44 -59.52 11.18 8.57
N ARG A 45 -59.51 12.15 7.66
CA ARG A 45 -58.58 13.27 7.70
C ARG A 45 -58.90 14.13 8.92
N HIS A 46 -57.99 14.12 9.89
CA HIS A 46 -58.05 14.95 11.10
C HIS A 46 -56.86 15.89 11.24
N ALA A 47 -55.99 15.92 10.22
CA ALA A 47 -54.81 16.78 10.13
C ALA A 47 -53.79 16.60 11.27
N GLY A 48 -53.88 15.51 12.04
CA GLY A 48 -52.89 15.17 13.06
C GLY A 48 -51.51 14.91 12.46
N ASP A 49 -50.46 15.13 13.26
CA ASP A 49 -49.06 14.95 12.83
C ASP A 49 -48.75 13.50 12.41
N ASN A 50 -49.50 12.50 12.89
CA ASN A 50 -49.38 11.11 12.43
C ASN A 50 -49.95 10.88 11.01
N GLN A 51 -50.70 11.83 10.44
CA GLN A 51 -51.20 11.79 9.05
C GLN A 51 -50.32 12.60 8.09
N GLN A 52 -49.38 13.37 8.61
CA GLN A 52 -48.50 14.26 7.84
C GLN A 52 -47.18 13.56 7.51
N TRP A 53 -46.78 13.61 6.24
CA TRP A 53 -45.59 12.96 5.71
C TRP A 53 -44.67 13.98 5.05
N TYR A 54 -43.45 14.10 5.56
CA TYR A 54 -42.39 14.89 4.94
C TYR A 54 -41.82 14.14 3.74
N LEU A 55 -41.97 14.74 2.55
CA LEU A 55 -41.38 14.26 1.32
C LEU A 55 -39.95 14.79 1.19
N GLN A 56 -38.96 13.89 1.13
CA GLN A 56 -37.56 14.24 0.97
C GLN A 56 -36.98 13.54 -0.25
N GLN A 57 -36.09 14.21 -0.98
CA GLN A 57 -35.41 13.60 -2.13
C GLN A 57 -34.36 12.59 -1.66
N SER A 58 -34.40 11.39 -2.24
CA SER A 58 -33.47 10.30 -1.94
C SER A 58 -33.02 9.63 -3.23
N GLY A 59 -31.83 9.99 -3.71
CA GLY A 59 -31.29 9.49 -4.98
C GLY A 59 -32.19 9.87 -6.16
N LYS A 60 -32.73 8.85 -6.85
CA LYS A 60 -33.65 8.99 -8.01
C LYS A 60 -35.14 8.99 -7.63
N GLY A 61 -35.46 8.92 -6.34
CA GLY A 61 -36.83 8.92 -5.84
C GLY A 61 -36.98 9.76 -4.58
N TYR A 62 -37.96 9.41 -3.76
CA TYR A 62 -38.35 10.13 -2.58
C TYR A 62 -38.46 9.21 -1.36
N VAL A 63 -38.32 9.77 -0.17
CA VAL A 63 -38.66 9.11 1.09
C VAL A 63 -39.80 9.88 1.74
N PHE A 64 -40.72 9.15 2.36
CA PHE A 64 -41.83 9.74 3.13
C PHE A 64 -41.55 9.52 4.62
N LYS A 65 -41.30 10.60 5.36
CA LYS A 65 -41.03 10.56 6.81
C LYS A 65 -42.22 11.13 7.57
N ASN A 66 -42.84 10.34 8.44
CA ASN A 66 -43.95 10.77 9.27
C ASN A 66 -43.54 11.91 10.22
N LYS A 67 -44.41 12.92 10.38
CA LYS A 67 -44.12 14.10 11.20
C LYS A 67 -44.14 13.82 12.70
N GLN A 68 -45.08 13.02 13.18
CA GLN A 68 -45.21 12.74 14.62
C GLN A 68 -44.11 11.83 15.17
N HIS A 69 -43.82 10.74 14.45
CA HIS A 69 -42.94 9.69 14.97
C HIS A 69 -41.55 9.68 14.33
N GLY A 70 -41.35 10.42 13.23
CA GLY A 70 -40.08 10.42 12.49
C GLY A 70 -39.78 9.11 11.75
N TYR A 71 -40.72 8.17 11.70
CA TYR A 71 -40.58 6.89 10.99
C TYR A 71 -40.86 7.08 9.50
N TYR A 72 -40.26 6.22 8.69
CA TYR A 72 -40.40 6.24 7.24
C TYR A 72 -41.47 5.26 6.78
N LEU A 73 -42.15 5.61 5.69
CA LEU A 73 -43.01 4.70 4.96
C LEU A 73 -42.13 3.57 4.38
N GLY A 74 -42.33 2.34 4.82
CA GLY A 74 -41.53 1.17 4.44
C GLY A 74 -42.38 -0.02 3.99
N LEU A 75 -41.70 -1.05 3.52
CA LEU A 75 -42.31 -2.32 3.10
C LEU A 75 -41.76 -3.46 3.95
N SER A 76 -42.66 -4.30 4.48
CA SER A 76 -42.28 -5.58 5.05
C SER A 76 -42.22 -6.61 3.93
N LEU A 77 -41.02 -7.10 3.62
CA LEU A 77 -40.78 -8.11 2.57
C LEU A 77 -40.94 -9.56 3.08
N ALA A 78 -41.43 -9.74 4.31
CA ALA A 78 -41.53 -11.06 4.93
C ALA A 78 -42.65 -11.94 4.35
N ASP A 79 -43.66 -11.34 3.72
CA ASP A 79 -44.88 -12.03 3.25
C ASP A 79 -44.97 -12.14 1.72
N GLU A 80 -45.75 -13.09 1.22
CA GLU A 80 -46.16 -13.12 -0.19
C GLU A 80 -47.10 -11.94 -0.52
N SER A 81 -47.13 -11.51 -1.78
CA SER A 81 -47.99 -10.40 -2.24
C SER A 81 -49.46 -10.65 -1.86
N PRO A 82 -50.17 -9.68 -1.25
CA PRO A 82 -49.80 -8.27 -1.05
C PRO A 82 -48.89 -8.01 0.17
N PHE A 83 -47.83 -7.24 -0.03
CA PHE A 83 -46.80 -6.94 0.98
C PHE A 83 -47.31 -5.91 2.00
N PRO A 84 -47.19 -6.14 3.32
CA PRO A 84 -47.57 -5.15 4.32
C PRO A 84 -46.72 -3.88 4.21
N VAL A 85 -47.40 -2.73 4.23
CA VAL A 85 -46.75 -1.42 4.37
C VAL A 85 -46.63 -1.12 5.85
N CYS A 86 -45.43 -0.78 6.29
CA CYS A 86 -45.12 -0.59 7.71
C CYS A 86 -44.36 0.71 7.93
N ALA A 87 -44.43 1.22 9.15
CA ALA A 87 -43.61 2.34 9.56
C ALA A 87 -42.26 1.79 10.05
N SER A 88 -41.20 2.20 9.36
CA SER A 88 -39.84 1.71 9.57
C SER A 88 -38.96 2.84 10.12
N PRO A 89 -38.07 2.57 11.09
CA PRO A 89 -37.06 3.55 11.50
C PRO A 89 -36.01 3.80 10.40
N TYR A 90 -35.93 2.91 9.39
CA TYR A 90 -35.02 3.01 8.26
C TYR A 90 -35.72 3.59 7.02
N PRO A 91 -35.07 4.53 6.30
CA PRO A 91 -35.65 5.13 5.10
C PRO A 91 -35.80 4.12 3.96
N ALA A 92 -36.95 4.16 3.29
CA ALA A 92 -37.20 3.39 2.07
C ALA A 92 -37.54 4.34 0.92
N SER A 93 -36.95 4.09 -0.25
CA SER A 93 -37.12 4.92 -1.43
C SER A 93 -38.37 4.54 -2.24
N TRP A 94 -39.11 5.55 -2.67
CA TRP A 94 -40.33 5.46 -3.44
C TRP A 94 -40.25 6.37 -4.68
N VAL A 95 -40.81 5.92 -5.80
CA VAL A 95 -41.02 6.73 -7.00
C VAL A 95 -42.48 7.18 -7.00
N VAL A 96 -42.71 8.48 -7.16
CA VAL A 96 -44.04 9.00 -7.46
C VAL A 96 -44.16 9.12 -8.98
N MET A 97 -45.20 8.53 -9.56
CA MET A 97 -45.43 8.55 -11.01
C MET A 97 -46.57 9.52 -11.34
N LYS A 98 -46.31 10.42 -12.30
CA LYS A 98 -47.30 11.33 -12.90
C LYS A 98 -48.26 10.54 -13.80
N GLN A 99 -49.53 10.97 -13.87
CA GLN A 99 -50.53 10.36 -14.76
C GLN A 99 -50.18 10.63 -16.24
N ASP A 100 -50.41 9.63 -17.11
CA ASP A 100 -50.51 9.85 -18.56
C ASP A 100 -51.81 10.60 -18.89
N ALA A 101 -51.70 11.73 -19.61
CA ALA A 101 -52.83 12.59 -19.99
C ALA A 101 -53.94 11.89 -20.82
N ASN A 102 -53.70 10.66 -21.30
CA ASN A 102 -54.63 9.87 -22.12
C ASN A 102 -55.36 8.77 -21.34
N ALA A 103 -55.17 8.64 -20.02
CA ALA A 103 -55.89 7.67 -19.20
C ALA A 103 -57.32 8.17 -18.90
N ILE A 104 -58.33 7.38 -19.26
CA ILE A 104 -59.75 7.70 -19.07
C ILE A 104 -60.11 7.58 -17.59
N GLY A 105 -60.55 8.69 -16.97
CA GLY A 105 -60.95 8.81 -15.56
C GLY A 105 -60.11 9.88 -14.85
N GLU A 106 -60.73 10.64 -13.94
CA GLU A 106 -60.02 11.58 -13.04
C GLU A 106 -58.99 10.77 -12.24
N GLY A 107 -57.72 10.81 -12.66
CA GLY A 107 -56.72 9.82 -12.27
C GLY A 107 -55.71 10.37 -11.28
N CYS A 108 -55.72 9.86 -10.05
CA CYS A 108 -54.74 10.27 -9.05
C CYS A 108 -53.34 9.72 -9.34
N ALA A 109 -52.34 10.42 -8.80
CA ALA A 109 -50.94 9.99 -8.83
C ALA A 109 -50.74 8.60 -8.20
N ARG A 110 -49.63 7.94 -8.52
CA ARG A 110 -49.31 6.61 -7.97
C ARG A 110 -47.95 6.62 -7.30
N ILE A 111 -47.90 6.04 -6.10
CA ILE A 111 -46.66 5.82 -5.36
C ILE A 111 -46.22 4.38 -5.58
N VAL A 112 -45.01 4.23 -6.10
CA VAL A 112 -44.40 2.96 -6.51
C VAL A 112 -43.11 2.73 -5.75
N SER A 113 -42.89 1.52 -5.25
CA SER A 113 -41.63 1.19 -4.56
C SER A 113 -40.46 1.12 -5.55
N CYS A 114 -39.29 1.65 -5.18
CA CYS A 114 -38.08 1.65 -6.01
C CYS A 114 -37.35 0.28 -6.11
N ASP A 115 -37.93 -0.84 -5.68
CA ASP A 115 -37.19 -2.11 -5.68
C ASP A 115 -36.81 -2.54 -7.11
N GLU A 116 -35.57 -3.01 -7.29
CA GLU A 116 -34.98 -3.33 -8.60
C GLU A 116 -35.64 -4.53 -9.28
N THR A 117 -36.54 -5.25 -8.60
CA THR A 117 -37.00 -6.55 -9.06
C THR A 117 -38.41 -6.50 -9.63
N LYS A 118 -39.33 -5.67 -9.10
CA LYS A 118 -40.73 -5.59 -9.53
C LYS A 118 -41.34 -4.23 -9.16
N SER A 119 -41.95 -3.52 -10.10
CA SER A 119 -42.76 -2.33 -9.79
C SER A 119 -43.94 -2.75 -8.89
N ARG A 120 -43.95 -2.30 -7.63
CA ARG A 120 -45.07 -2.51 -6.69
C ARG A 120 -45.75 -1.18 -6.44
N VAL A 121 -47.08 -1.18 -6.50
CA VAL A 121 -47.89 0.02 -6.28
C VAL A 121 -48.53 -0.10 -4.91
N LEU A 122 -48.52 1.00 -4.14
CA LEU A 122 -49.29 1.09 -2.90
C LEU A 122 -50.78 0.89 -3.20
N SER A 123 -51.42 -0.01 -2.48
CA SER A 123 -52.84 -0.36 -2.62
C SER A 123 -53.43 -0.65 -1.25
N LEU A 124 -54.70 -0.34 -1.04
CA LEU A 124 -55.39 -0.91 0.12
C LEU A 124 -55.58 -2.43 -0.09
N ASP A 125 -55.66 -3.16 1.01
CA ASP A 125 -55.88 -4.61 0.98
C ASP A 125 -57.22 -4.90 0.30
N SER A 126 -57.18 -5.45 -0.92
CA SER A 126 -58.35 -5.82 -1.71
C SER A 126 -58.97 -7.14 -1.23
N GLY A 127 -59.08 -7.31 0.09
CA GLY A 127 -60.06 -8.23 0.64
C GLY A 127 -61.43 -7.72 0.21
N VAL A 128 -62.16 -8.56 -0.51
CA VAL A 128 -63.49 -8.30 -1.10
C VAL A 128 -64.28 -7.31 -0.22
N LEU A 129 -64.44 -6.06 -0.69
CA LEU A 129 -65.26 -4.97 -0.14
C LEU A 129 -64.62 -3.91 0.79
N SER A 130 -63.30 -3.82 0.98
CA SER A 130 -62.72 -2.63 1.65
C SER A 130 -62.91 -1.38 0.77
N ILE A 131 -63.86 -0.53 1.17
CA ILE A 131 -64.08 0.83 0.61
C ILE A 131 -63.18 1.87 1.30
N GLY A 132 -62.10 1.42 1.94
CA GLY A 132 -61.21 2.24 2.77
C GLY A 132 -61.89 2.71 4.04
N GLU A 133 -62.32 1.78 4.90
CA GLU A 133 -62.85 2.08 6.23
C GLU A 133 -61.73 2.50 7.21
N ASN A 134 -62.10 3.16 8.30
CA ASN A 134 -61.15 3.56 9.33
C ASN A 134 -60.46 2.32 9.95
N GLY A 135 -59.15 2.24 9.79
CA GLY A 135 -58.32 1.16 10.32
C GLY A 135 -57.93 0.09 9.31
N ASP A 136 -58.38 0.23 8.07
CA ASP A 136 -57.93 -0.61 6.96
C ASP A 136 -56.41 -0.48 6.79
N LYS A 137 -55.77 -1.63 6.54
CA LYS A 137 -54.32 -1.72 6.41
C LYS A 137 -53.89 -1.33 5.00
N VAL A 138 -52.80 -0.59 4.91
CA VAL A 138 -52.15 -0.30 3.63
C VAL A 138 -51.23 -1.46 3.25
N ARG A 139 -51.28 -1.89 1.99
CA ARG A 139 -50.39 -2.92 1.45
C ARG A 139 -49.75 -2.44 0.14
N ALA A 140 -48.80 -3.20 -0.37
CA ALA A 140 -48.24 -3.00 -1.71
C ALA A 140 -48.46 -4.25 -2.54
N THR A 141 -49.05 -4.08 -3.71
CA THR A 141 -49.37 -5.18 -4.63
C THR A 141 -48.40 -5.15 -5.81
N ARG A 142 -48.10 -6.33 -6.37
CA ARG A 142 -47.31 -6.37 -7.60
C ARG A 142 -48.13 -5.78 -8.75
N PHE A 143 -47.53 -4.85 -9.49
CA PHE A 143 -48.17 -4.28 -10.66
C PHE A 143 -48.18 -5.30 -11.81
N TYR A 144 -49.37 -5.79 -12.17
CA TYR A 144 -49.58 -6.51 -13.42
C TYR A 144 -50.41 -5.60 -14.34
N ALA A 145 -49.86 -5.23 -15.50
CA ALA A 145 -50.53 -4.40 -16.50
C ALA A 145 -51.70 -5.12 -17.23
N THR A 146 -52.42 -6.01 -16.54
CA THR A 146 -53.59 -6.70 -17.09
C THR A 146 -54.86 -5.93 -16.76
N ARG A 147 -55.63 -5.67 -17.82
CA ARG A 147 -56.71 -4.68 -18.01
C ARG A 147 -57.94 -4.75 -17.07
N THR A 148 -57.91 -5.54 -16.00
CA THR A 148 -59.13 -5.87 -15.22
C THR A 148 -59.05 -5.57 -13.72
N GLN A 149 -57.88 -5.19 -13.20
CA GLN A 149 -57.74 -4.68 -11.83
C GLN A 149 -56.99 -3.36 -11.91
N GLN A 150 -57.72 -2.25 -11.93
CA GLN A 150 -57.08 -0.96 -11.70
C GLN A 150 -56.72 -0.92 -10.20
N PRO A 151 -55.43 -0.90 -9.82
CA PRO A 151 -55.06 -0.72 -8.43
C PRO A 151 -55.57 0.66 -7.96
N THR A 152 -56.08 0.71 -6.73
CA THR A 152 -56.58 1.95 -6.11
C THR A 152 -55.51 3.03 -6.18
N ASN A 153 -55.86 4.21 -6.70
CA ASN A 153 -54.91 5.30 -6.81
C ASN A 153 -54.79 6.02 -5.45
N ILE A 154 -53.68 6.73 -5.27
CA ILE A 154 -53.41 7.47 -4.03
C ILE A 154 -53.13 8.91 -4.42
N LEU A 155 -54.03 9.80 -4.04
CA LEU A 155 -53.86 11.24 -4.23
C LEU A 155 -52.87 11.77 -3.18
N TYR A 156 -51.80 12.45 -3.59
CA TYR A 156 -51.17 13.41 -2.68
C TYR A 156 -51.95 14.72 -2.84
N SER A 157 -52.83 15.03 -1.89
CA SER A 157 -53.68 16.23 -2.00
C SER A 157 -52.87 17.49 -1.70
N ASP A 158 -53.21 18.52 -2.49
CA ASP A 158 -52.84 19.94 -2.49
C ASP A 158 -52.89 20.60 -1.10
N ASP A 159 -51.91 21.48 -0.89
CA ASP A 159 -51.65 22.36 0.27
C ASP A 159 -51.34 21.64 1.61
N THR A 160 -50.07 21.54 2.02
CA THR A 160 -49.33 22.70 2.51
C THR A 160 -47.86 22.70 2.09
N GLY A 161 -47.48 23.72 1.32
CA GLY A 161 -46.09 24.10 1.09
C GLY A 161 -45.42 24.71 2.33
N GLU A 162 -45.54 24.07 3.49
CA GLU A 162 -44.72 24.44 4.65
C GLU A 162 -43.28 24.01 4.36
N GLU A 163 -42.39 25.01 4.26
CA GLU A 163 -40.94 24.82 4.17
C GLU A 163 -40.48 23.77 5.18
N LEU A 164 -39.53 22.91 4.76
CA LEU A 164 -38.87 21.93 5.64
C LEU A 164 -38.60 22.58 7.01
N PRO A 165 -38.99 21.93 8.13
CA PRO A 165 -38.85 22.52 9.47
C PRO A 165 -37.47 23.15 9.62
N LYS A 166 -37.39 24.40 10.09
CA LYS A 166 -36.11 25.15 10.23
C LYS A 166 -35.02 24.32 10.92
N GLN A 167 -35.41 23.47 11.86
CA GLN A 167 -34.53 22.53 12.55
C GLN A 167 -33.80 21.55 11.61
N TYR A 168 -34.49 21.01 10.61
CA TYR A 168 -33.91 20.10 9.62
C TYR A 168 -32.90 20.81 8.71
N GLN A 169 -33.19 22.07 8.35
CA GLN A 169 -32.26 22.87 7.55
C GLN A 169 -30.96 23.15 8.32
N ILE A 170 -31.07 23.43 9.62
CA ILE A 170 -29.93 23.61 10.53
C ILE A 170 -29.11 22.32 10.65
N GLU A 171 -29.77 21.18 10.91
CA GLU A 171 -29.11 19.87 11.03
C GLU A 171 -28.37 19.50 9.74
N ARG A 172 -29.00 19.71 8.58
CA ARG A 172 -28.37 19.45 7.28
C ARG A 172 -27.16 20.37 7.04
N ALA A 173 -27.25 21.65 7.41
CA ALA A 173 -26.13 22.58 7.28
C ALA A 173 -24.95 22.17 8.18
N GLN A 174 -25.21 21.73 9.41
CA GLN A 174 -24.20 21.21 10.33
C GLN A 174 -23.53 19.95 9.77
N LEU A 175 -24.32 18.98 9.29
CA LEU A 175 -23.77 17.76 8.68
C LEU A 175 -22.93 18.06 7.42
N GLN A 176 -23.31 19.06 6.63
CA GLN A 176 -22.53 19.50 5.47
C GLN A 176 -21.19 20.11 5.88
N GLN A 177 -21.17 20.91 6.95
CA GLN A 177 -19.95 21.48 7.50
C GLN A 177 -19.02 20.40 8.07
N ASP A 178 -19.56 19.48 8.88
CA ASP A 178 -18.80 18.37 9.46
C ASP A 178 -18.20 17.47 8.36
N LEU A 179 -18.98 17.19 7.31
CA LEU A 179 -18.49 16.45 6.16
C LEU A 179 -17.35 17.18 5.44
N ALA A 180 -17.47 18.50 5.25
CA ALA A 180 -16.40 19.30 4.64
C ALA A 180 -15.11 19.27 5.47
N ASP A 181 -15.21 19.36 6.80
CA ASP A 181 -14.07 19.27 7.71
C ASP A 181 -13.40 17.89 7.65
N LYS A 182 -14.20 16.81 7.62
CA LYS A 182 -13.66 15.45 7.45
C LYS A 182 -12.97 15.25 6.11
N VAL A 183 -13.51 15.81 5.02
CA VAL A 183 -12.88 15.76 3.69
C VAL A 183 -11.55 16.53 3.70
N ALA A 184 -11.49 17.69 4.34
CA ALA A 184 -10.25 18.46 4.47
C ALA A 184 -9.17 17.70 5.27
N GLU A 185 -9.55 17.06 6.37
CA GLU A 185 -8.64 16.22 7.17
C GLU A 185 -8.15 14.98 6.41
N LEU A 186 -9.03 14.30 5.67
CA LEU A 186 -8.64 13.19 4.81
C LEU A 186 -7.66 13.65 3.73
N SER A 187 -7.91 14.80 3.09
CA SER A 187 -6.98 15.38 2.10
C SER A 187 -5.59 15.66 2.68
N LYS A 188 -5.50 16.13 3.93
CA LYS A 188 -4.21 16.32 4.62
C LYS A 188 -3.50 14.98 4.85
N LYS A 189 -4.22 13.94 5.26
CA LYS A 189 -3.68 12.59 5.46
C LYS A 189 -3.18 11.98 4.16
N ASP A 190 -3.92 12.14 3.06
CA ASP A 190 -3.52 11.65 1.73
C ASP A 190 -2.22 12.30 1.25
N ARG A 191 -2.07 13.62 1.46
CA ARG A 191 -0.80 14.31 1.16
C ARG A 191 0.36 13.78 1.99
N LYS A 192 0.15 13.49 3.29
CA LYS A 192 1.18 12.93 4.17
C LYS A 192 1.57 11.50 3.76
N LEU A 193 0.59 10.68 3.39
CA LEU A 193 0.83 9.33 2.88
C LEU A 193 1.60 9.37 1.55
N SER A 194 1.23 10.26 0.64
CA SER A 194 1.92 10.45 -0.64
C SER A 194 3.40 10.78 -0.45
N ARG A 195 3.73 11.68 0.49
CA ARG A 195 5.13 12.00 0.84
C ARG A 195 5.88 10.78 1.38
N ARG A 196 5.24 10.01 2.27
CA ARG A 196 5.85 8.77 2.82
C ARG A 196 6.12 7.72 1.75
N ILE A 197 5.22 7.60 0.76
CA ILE A 197 5.42 6.70 -0.38
C ILE A 197 6.63 7.12 -1.19
N GLU A 198 6.78 8.42 -1.47
CA GLU A 198 7.95 8.94 -2.20
C GLU A 198 9.26 8.70 -1.43
N ASP A 199 9.26 8.94 -0.12
CA ASP A 199 10.42 8.70 0.74
C ASP A 199 10.80 7.21 0.83
N LEU A 200 9.81 6.31 0.82
CA LEU A 200 10.05 4.87 0.79
C LEU A 200 10.63 4.44 -0.57
N ALA A 201 10.08 4.95 -1.67
CA ALA A 201 10.61 4.67 -3.01
C ALA A 201 12.07 5.11 -3.18
N LYS A 202 12.45 6.26 -2.59
CA LYS A 202 13.86 6.71 -2.55
C LYS A 202 14.74 5.74 -1.76
N ARG A 203 14.30 5.30 -0.58
CA ARG A 203 15.04 4.32 0.24
C ARG A 203 15.18 2.98 -0.46
N ASP A 204 14.16 2.51 -1.16
CA ASP A 204 14.22 1.26 -1.93
C ASP A 204 15.25 1.36 -3.06
N ALA A 205 15.29 2.49 -3.77
CA ALA A 205 16.29 2.74 -4.80
C ALA A 205 17.73 2.77 -4.22
N ASP A 206 17.91 3.39 -3.05
CA ASP A 206 19.20 3.40 -2.34
C ASP A 206 19.63 1.99 -1.91
N ILE A 207 18.70 1.17 -1.40
CA ILE A 207 18.98 -0.22 -1.01
C ILE A 207 19.41 -1.04 -2.23
N VAL A 208 18.75 -0.87 -3.39
CA VAL A 208 19.13 -1.56 -4.63
C VAL A 208 20.54 -1.14 -5.07
N ARG A 209 20.87 0.15 -5.00
CA ARG A 209 22.21 0.65 -5.31
C ARG A 209 23.28 0.04 -4.39
N MET A 210 23.04 0.06 -3.08
CA MET A 210 23.98 -0.52 -2.10
C MET A 210 24.18 -2.02 -2.30
N ARG A 211 23.12 -2.77 -2.64
CA ARG A 211 23.23 -4.21 -2.97
C ARG A 211 24.11 -4.44 -4.20
N ALA A 212 23.92 -3.66 -5.26
CA ALA A 212 24.72 -3.77 -6.48
C ALA A 212 26.21 -3.45 -6.23
N GLU A 213 26.50 -2.46 -5.38
CA GLU A 213 27.86 -2.13 -4.97
C GLU A 213 28.50 -3.24 -4.14
N LEU A 214 27.74 -3.86 -3.22
CA LEU A 214 28.21 -4.99 -2.43
C LEU A 214 28.54 -6.19 -3.32
N ASP A 215 27.65 -6.53 -4.25
CA ASP A 215 27.87 -7.61 -5.22
C ASP A 215 29.11 -7.37 -6.09
N ALA A 216 29.38 -6.11 -6.44
CA ALA A 216 30.59 -5.73 -7.18
C ALA A 216 31.85 -5.91 -6.33
N LYS A 217 31.82 -5.50 -5.06
CA LYS A 217 32.93 -5.72 -4.10
C LYS A 217 33.19 -7.22 -3.90
N ASP A 218 32.15 -8.02 -3.73
CA ASP A 218 32.26 -9.47 -3.57
C ASP A 218 32.87 -10.16 -4.79
N ARG A 219 32.50 -9.73 -6.00
CA ARG A 219 33.17 -10.20 -7.23
C ARG A 219 34.65 -9.82 -7.25
N GLY A 220 34.98 -8.60 -6.84
CA GLY A 220 36.36 -8.12 -6.75
C GLY A 220 37.20 -8.91 -5.74
N ILE A 221 36.63 -9.25 -4.58
CA ILE A 221 37.29 -10.09 -3.58
C ILE A 221 37.56 -11.49 -4.15
N ARG A 222 36.55 -12.15 -4.73
CA ARG A 222 36.71 -13.47 -5.35
C ARG A 222 37.81 -13.49 -6.43
N SER A 223 37.91 -12.43 -7.23
CA SER A 223 38.97 -12.30 -8.23
C SER A 223 40.37 -12.23 -7.59
N ARG A 224 40.52 -11.45 -6.51
CA ARG A 224 41.80 -11.35 -5.78
C ARG A 224 42.16 -12.64 -5.08
N ASP A 225 41.19 -13.36 -4.52
CA ASP A 225 41.43 -14.67 -3.89
C ASP A 225 41.92 -15.69 -4.91
N GLN A 226 41.35 -15.69 -6.12
CA GLN A 226 41.81 -16.54 -7.21
C GLN A 226 43.23 -16.17 -7.65
N GLU A 227 43.53 -14.89 -7.78
CA GLU A 227 44.88 -14.41 -8.11
C GLU A 227 45.90 -14.84 -7.02
N LEU A 228 45.57 -14.64 -5.74
CA LEU A 228 46.41 -15.08 -4.63
C LEU A 228 46.67 -16.59 -4.65
N MET A 229 45.64 -17.40 -4.94
CA MET A 229 45.79 -18.84 -5.10
C MET A 229 46.75 -19.21 -6.23
N THR A 230 46.67 -18.53 -7.38
CA THR A 230 47.63 -18.76 -8.47
C THR A 230 49.06 -18.39 -8.06
N LYS A 231 49.24 -17.26 -7.37
CA LYS A 231 50.55 -16.83 -6.86
C LYS A 231 51.13 -17.79 -5.84
N HIS A 232 50.30 -18.36 -4.95
CA HIS A 232 50.74 -19.40 -4.02
C HIS A 232 51.21 -20.66 -4.74
N GLN A 233 50.51 -21.10 -5.80
CA GLN A 233 50.95 -22.24 -6.59
C GLN A 233 52.26 -21.98 -7.33
N GLU A 234 52.43 -20.77 -7.91
CA GLU A 234 53.68 -20.35 -8.54
C GLU A 234 54.85 -20.36 -7.56
N LEU A 235 54.65 -19.81 -6.35
CA LEU A 235 55.66 -19.80 -5.30
C LEU A 235 56.04 -21.22 -4.88
N ALA A 236 55.06 -22.10 -4.63
CA ALA A 236 55.33 -23.49 -4.27
C ALA A 236 56.15 -24.23 -5.36
N ARG A 237 55.90 -23.95 -6.64
CA ARG A 237 56.72 -24.50 -7.73
C ARG A 237 58.15 -23.97 -7.70
N LYS A 238 58.35 -22.67 -7.47
CA LYS A 238 59.69 -22.08 -7.36
C LYS A 238 60.46 -22.61 -6.15
N GLU A 239 59.79 -22.84 -5.02
CA GLU A 239 60.39 -23.46 -3.84
C GLU A 239 60.88 -24.89 -4.15
N GLN A 240 60.08 -25.69 -4.87
CA GLN A 240 60.51 -27.02 -5.32
C GLN A 240 61.70 -26.97 -6.27
N GLU A 241 61.72 -26.02 -7.22
CA GLU A 241 62.85 -25.83 -8.14
C GLU A 241 64.14 -25.44 -7.40
N LEU A 242 64.05 -24.51 -6.44
CA LEU A 242 65.17 -24.13 -5.59
C LEU A 242 65.69 -25.32 -4.79
N ALA A 243 64.81 -26.09 -4.16
CA ALA A 243 65.19 -27.29 -3.41
C ALA A 243 65.90 -28.34 -4.29
N MET A 244 65.50 -28.48 -5.56
CA MET A 244 66.19 -29.35 -6.53
C MET A 244 67.58 -28.82 -6.88
N LYS A 245 67.72 -27.50 -7.10
CA LYS A 245 69.02 -26.87 -7.36
C LYS A 245 69.96 -26.98 -6.16
N ASP A 246 69.46 -26.84 -4.94
CA ASP A 246 70.26 -27.02 -3.73
C ASP A 246 70.78 -28.45 -3.59
N ARG A 247 69.96 -29.46 -3.92
CA ARG A 247 70.41 -30.87 -3.96
C ARG A 247 71.48 -31.10 -5.03
N GLU A 248 71.32 -30.55 -6.22
CA GLU A 248 72.32 -30.64 -7.30
C GLU A 248 73.64 -29.98 -6.89
N LEU A 249 73.56 -28.80 -6.26
CA LEU A 249 74.73 -28.09 -5.76
C LEU A 249 75.46 -28.90 -4.70
N LEU A 250 74.74 -29.47 -3.73
CA LEU A 250 75.32 -30.35 -2.71
C LEU A 250 75.99 -31.59 -3.33
N ALA A 251 75.38 -32.20 -4.35
CA ALA A 251 75.98 -33.32 -5.07
C ALA A 251 77.30 -32.91 -5.76
N LYS A 252 77.34 -31.74 -6.41
CA LYS A 252 78.58 -31.21 -7.01
C LYS A 252 79.65 -30.89 -5.98
N ILE A 253 79.27 -30.36 -4.82
CA ILE A 253 80.21 -30.13 -3.71
C ILE A 253 80.84 -31.46 -3.26
N GLN A 254 80.03 -32.50 -3.12
CA GLN A 254 80.49 -33.84 -2.77
C GLN A 254 81.44 -34.42 -3.82
N GLU A 255 81.10 -34.32 -5.11
CA GLU A 255 81.97 -34.74 -6.22
C GLU A 255 83.33 -34.01 -6.20
N ILE A 256 83.31 -32.69 -5.99
CA ILE A 256 84.55 -31.90 -5.85
C ILE A 256 85.37 -32.36 -4.65
N ALA A 257 84.73 -32.68 -3.52
CA ALA A 257 85.43 -33.21 -2.35
C ALA A 257 86.07 -34.57 -2.64
N GLU A 258 85.38 -35.46 -3.35
CA GLU A 258 85.92 -36.76 -3.78
C GLU A 258 87.11 -36.58 -4.73
N LEU A 259 86.99 -35.71 -5.73
CA LEU A 259 88.10 -35.35 -6.64
C LEU A 259 89.34 -34.83 -5.90
N LYS A 260 89.17 -34.09 -4.80
CA LYS A 260 90.28 -33.61 -3.97
C LYS A 260 90.97 -34.71 -3.16
N THR A 261 90.26 -35.80 -2.83
CA THR A 261 90.85 -36.94 -2.10
C THR A 261 91.61 -37.91 -2.99
N LEU A 262 91.37 -37.88 -4.30
CA LEU A 262 92.16 -38.62 -5.29
C LEU A 262 93.59 -38.05 -5.38
N ARG A 263 94.59 -38.85 -4.97
CA ARG A 263 96.00 -38.47 -5.17
C ARG A 263 96.30 -38.38 -6.67
N PRO A 264 97.00 -37.32 -7.12
CA PRO A 264 97.37 -37.22 -8.52
C PRO A 264 98.29 -38.40 -8.90
N ARG A 265 97.96 -39.08 -10.00
CA ARG A 265 98.75 -40.24 -10.46
C ARG A 265 100.19 -39.78 -10.72
N PRO A 266 101.22 -40.47 -10.17
CA PRO A 266 102.62 -40.08 -10.35
C PRO A 266 103.05 -39.91 -11.82
N SER A 267 102.43 -40.65 -12.74
CA SER A 267 102.64 -40.53 -14.18
C SER A 267 102.16 -39.20 -14.76
N ILE A 268 101.06 -38.64 -14.24
CA ILE A 268 100.52 -37.33 -14.64
C ILE A 268 101.41 -36.23 -14.09
N ILE A 269 101.80 -36.34 -12.82
CA ILE A 269 102.74 -35.41 -12.17
C ILE A 269 104.04 -35.33 -12.97
N ARG A 270 104.60 -36.49 -13.36
CA ARG A 270 105.84 -36.56 -14.15
C ARG A 270 105.72 -35.88 -15.51
N ARG A 271 104.60 -36.09 -16.22
CA ARG A 271 104.36 -35.47 -17.53
C ARG A 271 104.20 -33.94 -17.42
N LEU A 272 103.49 -33.45 -16.40
CA LEU A 272 103.33 -32.02 -16.14
C LEU A 272 104.64 -31.35 -15.71
N LEU A 273 105.47 -32.01 -14.91
CA LEU A 273 106.81 -31.53 -14.56
C LEU A 273 107.71 -31.41 -15.81
N GLN A 274 107.66 -32.40 -16.70
CA GLN A 274 108.42 -32.39 -17.94
C GLN A 274 107.95 -31.27 -18.89
N GLU A 275 106.64 -31.03 -19.00
CA GLU A 275 106.08 -29.87 -19.74
C GLU A 275 106.44 -28.52 -19.10
N ALA A 276 106.43 -28.41 -17.78
CA ALA A 276 106.81 -27.19 -17.07
C ALA A 276 108.31 -26.88 -17.22
N GLU A 277 109.18 -27.89 -17.21
CA GLU A 277 110.61 -27.75 -17.53
C GLU A 277 110.85 -27.26 -18.95
N MET A 278 110.07 -27.76 -19.92
CA MET A 278 110.12 -27.31 -21.31
C MET A 278 109.62 -25.86 -21.47
N ARG A 279 108.62 -25.44 -20.67
CA ARG A 279 108.14 -24.04 -20.65
C ARG A 279 109.08 -23.08 -19.93
N SER A 280 109.75 -23.52 -18.86
CA SER A 280 110.73 -22.73 -18.11
C SER A 280 111.96 -22.36 -18.96
N ARG A 281 112.40 -23.28 -19.83
CA ARG A 281 113.47 -23.00 -20.80
C ARG A 281 113.06 -22.09 -21.96
N GLY A 282 111.78 -21.73 -22.07
CA GLY A 282 111.24 -20.89 -23.16
C GLY A 282 110.78 -19.49 -22.76
N SER A 283 110.99 -19.03 -21.52
CA SER A 283 110.38 -17.78 -21.06
C SER A 283 111.21 -16.54 -21.45
N ARG A 284 110.88 -15.91 -22.58
CA ARG A 284 111.11 -14.48 -22.83
C ARG A 284 109.78 -13.76 -22.93
N SER A 285 109.61 -12.80 -22.04
CA SER A 285 108.70 -11.65 -22.03
C SER A 285 107.44 -11.73 -22.89
N ARG A 286 106.28 -11.63 -22.22
CA ARG A 286 105.23 -10.67 -22.60
C ARG A 286 104.36 -10.34 -21.40
N THR A 287 104.41 -9.07 -21.03
CA THR A 287 103.43 -8.40 -20.19
C THR A 287 102.12 -8.26 -20.98
N SER A 288 100.98 -8.56 -20.36
CA SER A 288 99.65 -8.11 -20.81
C SER A 288 98.83 -7.87 -19.54
N SER A 289 98.76 -6.61 -19.11
CA SER A 289 97.60 -5.73 -19.34
C SER A 289 96.38 -6.21 -18.56
N ILE A 290 96.20 -5.57 -17.40
CA ILE A 290 95.01 -5.60 -16.57
C ILE A 290 93.89 -4.83 -17.30
N ALA A 291 92.75 -5.48 -17.52
CA ALA A 291 91.44 -4.85 -17.76
C ALA A 291 90.36 -5.87 -17.34
N GLN A 292 89.81 -5.77 -16.13
CA GLN A 292 88.65 -5.01 -15.62
C GLN A 292 87.50 -6.00 -15.30
N PRO A 293 86.80 -5.82 -14.16
CA PRO A 293 85.83 -6.80 -13.67
C PRO A 293 84.57 -6.78 -14.55
N VAL A 294 84.16 -7.94 -15.05
CA VAL A 294 82.85 -8.08 -15.70
C VAL A 294 81.81 -8.07 -14.58
N SER A 295 81.06 -6.97 -14.49
CA SER A 295 79.88 -6.87 -13.66
C SER A 295 78.85 -7.90 -14.11
N VAL A 296 78.45 -8.80 -13.21
CA VAL A 296 77.24 -9.61 -13.38
C VAL A 296 76.05 -8.71 -13.07
N THR A 297 75.39 -8.20 -14.10
CA THR A 297 74.07 -7.59 -13.97
C THR A 297 73.06 -8.70 -13.70
N TYR A 298 72.51 -8.72 -12.48
CA TYR A 298 71.25 -9.42 -12.22
C TYR A 298 70.18 -8.76 -13.09
N GLY A 299 69.61 -9.51 -14.02
CA GLY A 299 68.42 -9.08 -14.76
C GLY A 299 67.26 -8.92 -13.80
N SER A 300 66.99 -7.68 -13.39
CA SER A 300 65.73 -7.30 -12.76
C SER A 300 64.67 -7.17 -13.85
N GLU A 301 63.99 -8.27 -14.15
CA GLU A 301 62.65 -8.19 -14.75
C GLU A 301 61.65 -8.72 -13.74
N PHE A 302 61.40 -7.88 -12.74
CA PHE A 302 60.17 -7.89 -11.96
C PHE A 302 59.43 -6.61 -12.37
N ASP A 303 58.71 -6.69 -13.48
CA ASP A 303 57.92 -5.58 -14.01
C ASP A 303 56.62 -5.50 -13.19
N PHE A 304 56.72 -4.95 -11.97
CA PHE A 304 55.56 -4.44 -11.25
C PHE A 304 55.17 -3.13 -11.93
N ARG A 305 54.22 -3.20 -12.86
CA ARG A 305 53.44 -2.02 -13.22
C ARG A 305 52.59 -1.63 -12.02
N SER A 306 53.17 -0.82 -11.12
CA SER A 306 52.41 0.11 -10.30
C SER A 306 51.81 1.13 -11.25
N GLN A 307 50.54 0.93 -11.62
CA GLN A 307 49.70 2.05 -12.00
C GLN A 307 49.44 2.85 -10.73
N ASP A 308 49.61 4.15 -10.85
CA ASP A 308 49.51 5.17 -9.81
C ASP A 308 48.35 4.90 -8.85
N ILE A 309 48.68 4.39 -7.66
CA ILE A 309 47.85 4.56 -6.48
C ILE A 309 48.46 5.79 -5.80
N GLU A 310 47.89 6.95 -6.10
CA GLU A 310 47.97 8.09 -5.20
C GLU A 310 47.35 7.63 -3.86
N VAL A 311 48.18 7.14 -2.96
CA VAL A 311 47.84 7.08 -1.55
C VAL A 311 47.83 8.52 -1.08
N ARG A 312 46.70 9.19 -1.26
CA ARG A 312 46.41 10.43 -0.54
C ARG A 312 46.28 10.03 0.93
N SER A 313 47.41 10.13 1.64
CA SER A 313 47.44 10.25 3.09
C SER A 313 46.57 11.45 3.46
N GLN A 314 45.35 11.17 3.93
CA GLN A 314 44.58 12.08 4.76
C GLN A 314 44.32 11.37 6.09
N TYR A 315 45.41 11.07 6.80
CA TYR A 315 45.39 11.27 8.24
C TYR A 315 45.80 12.72 8.45
N SER A 316 44.80 13.61 8.39
CA SER A 316 44.90 14.91 9.06
C SER A 316 44.59 14.62 10.52
N GLU A 317 45.59 14.76 11.38
CA GLU A 317 45.35 15.10 12.79
C GLU A 317 44.76 16.51 12.81
N GLU A 318 43.47 16.61 12.46
CA GLU A 318 42.66 17.76 12.79
C GLU A 318 41.89 17.35 14.04
N ASP A 319 42.41 17.83 15.18
CA ASP A 319 41.58 18.11 16.35
C ASP A 319 40.47 19.08 15.90
N GLU A 320 39.42 18.55 15.28
CA GLU A 320 38.17 19.28 15.10
C GLU A 320 37.54 19.40 16.49
N GLU A 321 37.82 20.53 17.17
CA GLU A 321 36.92 21.05 18.19
C GLU A 321 35.51 21.05 17.60
N MET A 322 34.70 20.05 17.99
CA MET A 322 33.28 20.04 17.67
C MET A 322 32.69 21.36 18.17
N PRO A 323 31.99 22.13 17.33
CA PRO A 323 31.43 23.41 17.75
C PRO A 323 30.52 23.15 18.97
N ASP A 324 30.73 23.89 20.06
CA ASP A 324 30.07 23.69 21.37
C ASP A 324 28.56 23.43 21.28
N GLY A 325 27.89 23.97 20.25
CA GLY A 325 26.47 23.77 19.99
C GLY A 325 26.08 22.35 19.54
N GLU A 326 26.93 21.61 18.83
CA GLU A 326 26.64 20.22 18.44
C GLU A 326 26.88 19.24 19.59
N VAL A 327 27.93 19.46 20.38
CA VAL A 327 28.17 18.73 21.63
C VAL A 327 27.00 18.94 22.60
N ALA A 328 26.57 20.20 22.79
CA ALA A 328 25.42 20.54 23.64
C ALA A 328 24.11 19.89 23.14
N ASN A 329 23.90 19.82 21.82
CA ASN A 329 22.73 19.15 21.25
C ASN A 329 22.77 17.63 21.44
N LEU A 330 23.95 17.01 21.36
CA LEU A 330 24.12 15.59 21.63
C LEU A 330 23.90 15.26 23.11
N TYR A 331 24.42 16.09 24.03
CA TYR A 331 24.15 15.96 25.47
C TYR A 331 22.67 16.17 25.80
N ALA A 332 22.02 17.20 25.26
CA ALA A 332 20.59 17.43 25.46
C ALA A 332 19.73 16.28 24.91
N ARG A 333 20.16 15.65 23.80
CA ARG A 333 19.50 14.47 23.24
C ARG A 333 19.70 13.23 24.10
N ALA A 334 20.89 13.05 24.69
CA ALA A 334 21.19 11.95 25.60
C ALA A 334 20.40 12.06 26.92
N GLU A 335 20.35 13.25 27.52
CA GLU A 335 19.60 13.52 28.76
C GLU A 335 18.09 13.30 28.57
N LYS A 336 17.56 13.68 27.39
CA LYS A 336 16.17 13.42 27.02
C LYS A 336 15.87 11.93 26.86
N LEU A 337 16.84 11.14 26.37
CA LEU A 337 16.70 9.69 26.25
C LEU A 337 16.77 9.00 27.62
N GLU A 338 17.65 9.43 28.52
CA GLU A 338 17.69 8.92 29.90
C GLU A 338 16.40 9.24 30.66
N THR A 339 15.84 10.43 30.49
CA THR A 339 14.55 10.80 31.12
C THR A 339 13.40 9.93 30.61
N ILE A 340 13.37 9.61 29.31
CA ILE A 340 12.38 8.72 28.71
C ILE A 340 12.56 7.28 29.21
N LEU A 341 13.80 6.82 29.37
CA LEU A 341 14.10 5.47 29.87
C LEU A 341 13.77 5.33 31.36
N SER A 342 14.01 6.38 32.17
CA SER A 342 13.61 6.41 33.58
C SER A 342 12.10 6.42 33.77
N GLN A 343 11.35 7.19 32.96
CA GLN A 343 9.87 7.19 33.01
C GLN A 343 9.25 5.85 32.55
N LYS A 344 9.95 5.10 31.70
CA LYS A 344 9.48 3.81 31.20
C LYS A 344 9.84 2.64 32.12
N GLY A 345 10.81 2.83 33.02
CA GLY A 345 11.22 1.83 34.02
C GLY A 345 10.29 1.73 35.23
N ASP A 346 9.53 2.79 35.53
CA ASP A 346 8.65 2.83 36.72
C ASP A 346 7.23 2.29 36.44
N ASP A 347 6.81 2.17 35.18
CA ASP A 347 5.45 1.74 34.81
C ASP A 347 5.27 0.20 34.72
N GLU A 348 6.36 -0.60 34.74
CA GLU A 348 6.26 -2.07 34.65
C GLU A 348 6.26 -2.80 36.02
N SER A 349 6.33 -2.08 37.15
CA SER A 349 6.43 -2.71 38.48
C SER A 349 5.18 -2.60 39.36
N SER A 350 3.97 -2.52 38.79
CA SER A 350 2.72 -2.55 39.59
C SER A 350 1.56 -3.32 38.96
N HIS A 351 1.79 -4.54 38.45
CA HIS A 351 0.65 -5.38 38.08
C HIS A 351 0.85 -6.88 38.18
N TYR A 352 1.19 -7.41 39.35
CA TYR A 352 0.89 -8.81 39.71
C TYR A 352 0.66 -8.96 41.23
N GLU A 353 -0.59 -8.74 41.66
CA GLU A 353 -1.16 -9.38 42.85
C GLU A 353 -2.55 -9.91 42.48
N TYR A 354 -2.66 -11.22 42.33
CA TYR A 354 -3.86 -12.04 42.63
C TYR A 354 -3.45 -13.50 42.81
#